data_AF-A0A315B4E1-F1
#
_entry.id   AF-A0A315B4E1-F1
#
_cell.length_a   1.000
_cell.length_b   1.000
_cell.length_c   1.000
_cell.angle_alpha   90.00
_cell.angle_beta   90.00
_cell.angle_gamma   90.00
#
_symmetry.space_group_name_H-M   'P 1'
#
loop_
_entity.id
_entity.type
_entity.pdbx_description
1 polymer ?
#
loop_
_entity_poly.entity_id
_entity_poly.type
_entity_poly.pdbx_seq_one_letter_code
_entity_poly.pdbx_strand_id
1 'polypeptide(L)'
;MQPYSQIDADASFTMAFQATGMNWAKYIVALGAIKGMTTVLLANLIAQARYFTHIGRTHMAPPILASIHPKTGTPVNATVIMTVANSLVALFTSLDVLANLLSISTLFIFSLVSLALIVRRYYVTGETSTSDRNKLIVFLTLIVGSSIATAVYWVLSQGWIGYIVTGVIWFAATLGLQLTLKQAKKPKLWGVPLVPWLPSASIAFNVFILGSIDVPSFIRFAIWTLVLLVYYIFVALHASYDAARETDRVEAQASQASQATNMEAGTS
;
A
#
# COMPACT_ATOMS: atom_id res chain seq x y z
N MET A 1 1.49 -23.99 29.59
CA MET A 1 0.65 -22.99 28.89
C MET A 1 0.23 -21.95 29.92
N GLN A 2 0.26 -20.66 29.58
CA GLN A 2 -0.09 -19.55 30.47
C GLN A 2 -1.52 -19.04 30.16
N PRO A 3 -2.36 -18.71 31.16
CA PRO A 3 -3.66 -18.08 30.93
C PRO A 3 -3.52 -16.74 30.21
N TYR A 4 -4.44 -16.42 29.30
CA TYR A 4 -4.42 -15.17 28.51
C TYR A 4 -4.27 -13.90 29.37
N SER A 5 -4.86 -13.90 30.57
CA SER A 5 -4.83 -12.77 31.50
C SER A 5 -3.46 -12.51 32.15
N GLN A 6 -2.46 -13.40 31.97
CA GLN A 6 -1.13 -13.30 32.57
C GLN A 6 -0.03 -13.11 31.52
N ILE A 7 -0.40 -12.91 30.25
CA ILE A 7 0.56 -12.68 29.17
C ILE A 7 0.94 -11.20 29.15
N ASP A 8 2.21 -10.93 29.40
CA ASP A 8 2.81 -9.61 29.25
C ASP A 8 2.82 -9.19 27.76
N ALA A 9 2.35 -7.98 27.45
CA ALA A 9 2.26 -7.50 26.08
C ALA A 9 3.63 -7.17 25.45
N ASP A 10 4.58 -6.72 26.26
CA ASP A 10 5.90 -6.27 25.81
C ASP A 10 6.90 -7.44 25.72
N ALA A 11 6.73 -8.46 26.58
CA ALA A 11 7.65 -9.59 26.69
C ALA A 11 6.94 -10.96 26.72
N SER A 12 5.85 -11.11 25.96
CA SER A 12 4.98 -12.29 25.93
C SER A 12 5.72 -13.64 25.89
N PHE A 13 6.60 -13.86 24.92
CA PHE A 13 7.32 -15.13 24.79
C PHE A 13 8.34 -15.35 25.91
N THR A 14 9.14 -14.33 26.21
CA THR A 14 10.20 -14.35 27.22
C THR A 14 9.64 -14.66 28.62
N MET A 15 8.53 -14.00 28.99
CA MET A 15 7.86 -14.19 30.27
C MET A 15 7.11 -15.53 30.33
N ALA A 16 6.56 -16.01 29.22
CA ALA A 16 5.93 -17.33 29.16
C ALA A 16 6.93 -18.47 29.41
N PHE A 17 8.15 -18.40 28.88
CA PHE A 17 9.21 -19.39 29.16
C PHE A 17 9.73 -19.31 30.59
N GLN A 18 9.79 -18.11 31.17
CA GLN A 18 10.13 -17.93 32.58
C GLN A 18 9.07 -18.53 33.52
N ALA A 19 7.80 -18.31 33.21
CA ALA A 19 6.67 -18.82 34.01
C ALA A 19 6.52 -20.36 33.95
N THR A 20 7.19 -21.02 33.01
CA THR A 20 7.25 -22.49 32.90
C THR A 20 8.56 -23.09 33.42
N GLY A 21 9.44 -22.27 34.03
CA GLY A 21 10.72 -22.71 34.60
C GLY A 21 11.85 -22.90 33.57
N MET A 22 11.62 -22.64 32.28
CA MET A 22 12.59 -22.82 31.21
C MET A 22 13.45 -21.57 30.99
N ASN A 23 14.28 -21.22 31.98
CA ASN A 23 15.12 -20.02 31.95
C ASN A 23 16.17 -20.01 30.82
N TRP A 24 16.64 -21.17 30.35
CA TRP A 24 17.57 -21.25 29.22
C TRP A 24 16.90 -20.85 27.90
N ALA A 25 15.64 -21.25 27.69
CA ALA A 25 14.89 -20.97 26.48
C ALA A 25 14.55 -19.47 26.36
N LYS A 26 14.33 -18.79 27.50
CA LYS A 26 14.15 -17.33 27.57
C LYS A 26 15.27 -16.57 26.83
N TYR A 27 16.53 -16.89 27.10
CA TYR A 27 17.67 -16.20 26.50
C TYR A 27 17.79 -16.48 25.01
N ILE A 28 17.56 -17.72 24.58
CA ILE A 28 17.60 -18.10 23.15
C ILE A 28 16.52 -17.34 22.36
N VAL A 29 15.29 -17.29 22.88
CA VAL A 29 14.19 -16.59 22.23
C VAL A 29 14.43 -15.07 22.22
N ALA A 30 14.94 -14.50 23.30
CA ALA A 30 15.29 -13.07 23.34
C ALA A 30 16.38 -12.70 22.32
N LEU A 31 17.43 -13.51 22.20
CA LEU A 31 18.47 -13.32 21.17
C LEU A 31 17.90 -13.45 19.75
N GLY A 32 17.02 -14.42 19.53
CA GLY A 32 16.32 -14.59 18.26
C GLY A 32 15.44 -13.37 17.91
N ALA A 33 14.70 -12.86 18.89
CA ALA A 33 13.84 -11.69 18.74
C ALA A 33 14.65 -10.44 18.38
N ILE A 34 15.74 -10.16 19.11
CA ILE A 34 16.64 -9.02 18.82
C ILE A 34 17.20 -9.13 17.40
N LYS A 35 17.79 -10.29 17.04
CA LYS A 35 18.37 -10.50 15.71
C LYS A 35 17.34 -10.38 14.59
N GLY A 36 16.13 -10.92 14.81
CA GLY A 36 15.02 -10.83 13.88
C GLY A 36 14.56 -9.40 13.65
N MET A 37 14.31 -8.65 14.74
CA MET A 37 13.90 -7.25 14.68
C MET A 37 14.95 -6.38 13.99
N THR A 38 16.24 -6.56 14.30
CA THR A 38 17.32 -5.82 13.63
C THR A 38 17.36 -6.10 12.13
N THR A 39 17.18 -7.36 11.73
CA THR A 39 17.20 -7.75 10.31
C THR A 39 16.02 -7.13 9.54
N VAL A 40 14.82 -7.17 10.11
CA VAL A 40 13.61 -6.56 9.52
C VAL A 40 13.77 -5.04 9.42
N LEU A 41 14.33 -4.39 10.45
CA LEU A 41 14.60 -2.95 10.46
C LEU A 41 15.56 -2.56 9.33
N LEU A 42 16.68 -3.29 9.16
CA LEU A 42 17.63 -3.03 8.08
C LEU A 42 17.01 -3.23 6.69
N ALA A 43 16.24 -4.31 6.49
CA ALA A 43 15.57 -4.58 5.23
C ALA A 43 14.59 -3.45 4.84
N ASN A 44 13.81 -2.95 5.81
CA ASN A 44 12.87 -1.85 5.61
C ASN A 44 13.56 -0.53 5.29
N LEU A 45 14.66 -0.19 5.97
CA LEU A 45 15.43 1.04 5.67
C LEU A 45 15.97 1.04 4.24
N ILE A 46 16.48 -0.10 3.76
CA ILE A 46 16.98 -0.24 2.39
C ILE A 46 15.83 -0.10 1.38
N ALA A 47 14.70 -0.76 1.64
CA ALA A 47 13.53 -0.69 0.75
C ALA A 47 12.95 0.73 0.68
N GLN A 48 12.80 1.39 1.83
CA GLN A 48 12.30 2.77 1.93
C GLN A 48 13.20 3.75 1.19
N ALA A 49 14.52 3.67 1.38
CA ALA A 49 15.46 4.56 0.69
C ALA A 49 15.35 4.44 -0.84
N ARG A 50 15.24 3.23 -1.38
CA ARG A 50 15.07 3.00 -2.82
C ARG A 50 13.76 3.59 -3.35
N TYR A 51 12.67 3.37 -2.62
CA TYR A 51 11.36 3.91 -2.98
C TYR A 51 11.39 5.45 -3.03
N PHE A 52 11.94 6.09 -2.00
CA PHE A 52 12.04 7.54 -1.93
C PHE A 52 12.99 8.14 -2.97
N THR A 53 14.08 7.45 -3.33
CA THR A 53 14.94 7.90 -4.44
C THR A 53 14.20 7.85 -5.78
N HIS A 54 13.34 6.86 -6.01
CA HIS A 54 12.47 6.87 -7.19
C HIS A 54 11.47 8.02 -7.19
N ILE A 55 10.84 8.33 -6.05
CA ILE A 55 9.96 9.51 -5.90
C ILE A 55 10.72 10.82 -6.14
N GLY A 56 11.97 10.92 -5.65
CA GLY A 56 12.83 12.07 -5.91
C GLY A 56 13.15 12.24 -7.39
N ARG A 57 13.34 11.13 -8.13
CA ARG A 57 13.57 11.18 -9.59
C ARG A 57 12.36 11.62 -10.38
N THR A 58 11.15 11.34 -9.89
CA THR A 58 9.91 11.85 -10.49
C THR A 58 9.58 13.28 -10.04
N HIS A 59 10.53 13.99 -9.42
CA HIS A 59 10.40 15.38 -8.93
C HIS A 59 9.24 15.61 -7.95
N MET A 60 8.73 14.53 -7.34
CA MET A 60 7.68 14.60 -6.31
C MET A 60 8.24 14.86 -4.91
N ALA A 61 9.56 14.76 -4.76
CA ALA A 61 10.28 15.02 -3.51
C ALA A 61 11.61 15.76 -3.82
N PRO A 62 12.26 16.38 -2.80
CA PRO A 62 13.47 17.17 -3.02
C PRO A 62 14.59 16.40 -3.76
N PRO A 63 15.32 17.03 -4.70
CA PRO A 63 16.30 16.36 -5.57
C PRO A 63 17.48 15.77 -4.79
N ILE A 64 17.72 16.21 -3.56
CA ILE A 64 18.72 15.63 -2.65
C ILE A 64 18.46 14.13 -2.41
N LEU A 65 17.19 13.70 -2.42
CA LEU A 65 16.78 12.30 -2.25
C LEU A 65 16.98 11.43 -3.51
N ALA A 66 17.10 12.06 -4.68
CA ALA A 66 17.29 11.38 -5.97
C ALA A 66 18.75 10.97 -6.23
N SER A 67 19.70 11.57 -5.48
CA SER A 67 21.13 11.34 -5.65
C SER A 67 21.58 9.95 -5.20
N ILE A 68 22.40 9.29 -6.01
CA ILE A 68 23.04 8.00 -5.72
C ILE A 68 24.54 8.20 -5.60
N HIS A 69 25.15 7.58 -4.59
CA HIS A 69 26.58 7.66 -4.39
C HIS A 69 27.36 6.87 -5.47
N PRO A 70 28.34 7.49 -6.15
CA PRO A 70 28.97 6.93 -7.35
C PRO A 70 29.82 5.66 -7.10
N LYS A 71 30.42 5.51 -5.90
CA LYS A 71 31.25 4.34 -5.59
C LYS A 71 30.46 3.13 -5.08
N THR A 72 29.32 3.37 -4.44
CA THR A 72 28.56 2.30 -3.76
C THR A 72 27.25 1.96 -4.47
N GLY A 73 26.80 2.79 -5.42
CA GLY A 73 25.54 2.59 -6.14
C GLY A 73 24.31 2.66 -5.23
N THR A 74 24.44 3.22 -4.02
CA THR A 74 23.35 3.26 -3.02
C THR A 74 22.90 4.69 -2.73
N PRO A 75 21.59 4.89 -2.43
CA PRO A 75 21.04 6.20 -2.09
C PRO A 75 21.31 6.56 -0.62
N VAL A 76 22.55 6.93 -0.31
CA VAL A 76 22.99 7.23 1.06
C VAL A 76 22.20 8.40 1.66
N ASN A 77 22.01 9.48 0.90
CA ASN A 77 21.29 10.66 1.37
C ASN A 77 19.84 10.33 1.76
N ALA A 78 19.13 9.57 0.92
CA ALA A 78 17.76 9.15 1.22
C ALA A 78 17.71 8.23 2.45
N THR A 79 18.69 7.33 2.61
CA THR A 79 18.78 6.44 3.77
C THR A 79 18.94 7.22 5.07
N VAL A 80 19.89 8.17 5.12
CA VAL A 80 20.15 8.96 6.33
C VAL A 80 18.95 9.84 6.69
N ILE A 81 18.41 10.58 5.72
CA ILE A 81 17.28 11.50 5.95
C ILE A 81 16.05 10.73 6.45
N MET A 82 15.70 9.60 5.82
CA MET A 82 14.56 8.79 6.22
C MET A 82 14.77 8.11 7.59
N THR A 83 16.00 7.66 7.88
CA THR A 83 16.31 7.06 9.19
C THR A 83 16.19 8.09 10.31
N VAL A 84 16.71 9.30 10.10
CA VAL A 84 16.57 10.40 11.08
C VAL A 84 15.08 10.74 11.28
N ALA A 85 14.32 10.87 10.19
CA ALA A 85 12.87 11.14 10.26
C ALA A 85 12.11 10.02 11.02
N ASN A 86 12.37 8.75 10.70
CA ASN A 86 11.74 7.61 11.39
C ASN A 86 12.11 7.58 12.88
N SER A 87 13.36 7.86 13.23
CA SER A 87 13.82 7.92 14.63
C SER A 87 13.12 9.03 15.41
N LEU A 88 12.91 10.20 14.80
CA LEU A 88 12.15 11.28 15.41
C LEU A 88 10.69 10.85 15.66
N VAL A 89 10.03 10.27 14.65
CA VAL A 89 8.65 9.79 14.80
C VAL A 89 8.56 8.71 15.89
N ALA A 90 9.50 7.77 15.93
CA ALA A 90 9.56 6.72 16.94
C ALA A 90 9.81 7.25 18.36
N LEU A 91 10.55 8.36 18.51
CA LEU A 91 10.83 8.96 19.81
C LEU A 91 9.63 9.73 20.38
N PHE A 92 8.82 10.34 19.52
CA PHE A 92 7.68 11.17 19.91
C PHE A 92 6.31 10.46 19.86
N THR A 93 6.24 9.24 19.35
CA THR A 93 4.97 8.51 19.14
C THR A 93 4.96 7.19 19.90
N SER A 94 3.86 6.86 20.59
CA SER A 94 3.73 5.58 21.28
C SER A 94 3.55 4.41 20.30
N LEU A 95 3.98 3.22 20.72
CA LEU A 95 3.93 1.99 19.92
C LEU A 95 2.50 1.66 19.47
N ASP A 96 1.51 1.78 20.35
CA ASP A 96 0.11 1.47 20.04
C ASP A 96 -0.43 2.35 18.91
N VAL A 97 -0.11 3.65 18.94
CA VAL A 97 -0.53 4.59 17.90
C VAL A 97 0.11 4.20 16.57
N LEU A 98 1.41 3.89 16.58
CA LEU A 98 2.13 3.50 15.38
C LEU A 98 1.62 2.17 14.81
N ALA A 99 1.34 1.19 15.67
CA ALA A 99 0.81 -0.11 15.30
C ALA A 99 -0.59 0.00 14.68
N ASN A 100 -1.47 0.84 15.26
CA ASN A 100 -2.80 1.07 14.70
C ASN A 100 -2.74 1.80 13.35
N LEU A 101 -1.90 2.83 13.23
CA LEU A 101 -1.70 3.55 11.96
C LEU A 101 -1.14 2.63 10.87
N LEU A 102 -0.17 1.78 11.21
CA LEU A 102 0.41 0.80 10.29
C LEU A 102 -0.63 -0.25 9.87
N SER A 103 -1.45 -0.73 10.81
CA SER A 103 -2.49 -1.71 10.53
C SER A 103 -3.56 -1.15 9.59
N ILE A 104 -4.07 0.05 9.86
CA ILE A 104 -5.01 0.77 8.97
C ILE A 104 -4.39 0.90 7.56
N SER A 105 -3.14 1.35 7.47
CA SER A 105 -2.46 1.58 6.19
C SER A 105 -2.27 0.30 5.39
N THR A 106 -1.82 -0.77 6.04
CA THR A 106 -1.54 -2.06 5.39
C THR A 106 -2.82 -2.75 4.92
N LEU A 107 -3.88 -2.76 5.73
CA LEU A 107 -5.20 -3.30 5.34
C LEU A 107 -5.80 -2.51 4.17
N PHE A 108 -5.65 -1.19 4.18
CA PHE A 108 -6.10 -0.34 3.09
C PHE A 108 -5.34 -0.62 1.78
N ILE A 109 -4.00 -0.69 1.84
CA ILE A 109 -3.17 -1.01 0.68
C ILE A 109 -3.49 -2.41 0.14
N PHE A 110 -3.66 -3.42 1.00
CA PHE A 110 -4.03 -4.77 0.57
C PHE A 110 -5.40 -4.82 -0.10
N SER A 111 -6.35 -4.01 0.37
CA SER A 111 -7.66 -3.84 -0.29
C SER A 111 -7.50 -3.22 -1.68
N LEU A 112 -6.70 -2.15 -1.81
CA LEU A 112 -6.43 -1.48 -3.09
C LEU A 112 -5.69 -2.39 -4.08
N VAL A 113 -4.70 -3.16 -3.64
CA VAL A 113 -3.98 -4.12 -4.48
C VAL A 113 -4.94 -5.20 -4.97
N SER A 114 -5.79 -5.73 -4.10
CA SER A 114 -6.79 -6.74 -4.46
C SER A 114 -7.80 -6.19 -5.48
N LEU A 115 -8.25 -4.94 -5.31
CA LEU A 115 -9.09 -4.23 -6.26
C LEU A 115 -8.39 -4.04 -7.61
N ALA A 116 -7.14 -3.59 -7.60
CA ALA A 116 -6.32 -3.40 -8.79
C ALA A 116 -6.09 -4.70 -9.57
N LEU A 117 -5.97 -5.84 -8.89
CA LEU A 117 -5.87 -7.15 -9.52
C LEU A 117 -7.15 -7.53 -10.27
N ILE A 118 -8.33 -7.25 -9.70
CA ILE A 118 -9.61 -7.48 -10.39
C ILE A 118 -9.72 -6.56 -11.62
N VAL A 119 -9.47 -5.26 -11.44
CA VAL A 119 -9.49 -4.29 -12.55
C VAL A 119 -8.52 -4.74 -13.65
N ARG A 120 -7.29 -5.11 -13.31
CA ARG A 120 -6.28 -5.55 -14.30
C ARG A 120 -6.65 -6.85 -15.01
N ARG A 121 -7.49 -7.70 -14.42
CA ARG A 121 -7.96 -8.94 -15.04
C ARG A 121 -9.08 -8.72 -16.06
N TYR A 122 -9.99 -7.80 -15.77
CA TYR A 122 -11.24 -7.60 -16.52
C TYR A 122 -11.27 -6.32 -17.36
N TYR A 123 -10.30 -5.41 -17.18
CA TYR A 123 -10.20 -4.17 -17.95
C TYR A 123 -8.93 -4.11 -18.80
N VAL A 124 -9.11 -3.82 -20.09
CA VAL A 124 -8.03 -3.52 -21.04
C VAL A 124 -8.42 -2.29 -21.84
N THR A 125 -7.54 -1.28 -21.84
CA THR A 125 -7.69 -0.07 -22.65
C THR A 125 -7.73 -0.42 -24.13
N GLY A 126 -8.76 0.04 -24.84
CA GLY A 126 -8.91 -0.16 -26.29
C GLY A 126 -9.78 -1.34 -26.72
N GLU A 127 -9.82 -2.42 -25.93
CA GLU A 127 -10.54 -3.67 -26.28
C GLU A 127 -11.87 -3.85 -25.55
N THR A 128 -12.02 -3.23 -24.37
CA THR A 128 -13.20 -3.45 -23.51
C THR A 128 -14.34 -2.53 -23.93
N SER A 129 -15.50 -3.11 -24.26
CA SER A 129 -16.72 -2.34 -24.55
C SER A 129 -17.12 -1.43 -23.38
N THR A 130 -17.67 -0.26 -23.69
CA THR A 130 -18.15 0.72 -22.69
C THR A 130 -19.21 0.11 -21.77
N SER A 131 -20.03 -0.82 -22.27
CA SER A 131 -21.01 -1.56 -21.48
C SER A 131 -20.35 -2.45 -20.43
N ASP A 132 -19.32 -3.20 -20.82
CA ASP A 132 -18.63 -4.14 -19.92
C ASP A 132 -17.75 -3.42 -18.89
N ARG A 133 -17.18 -2.27 -19.26
CA ARG A 133 -16.51 -1.36 -18.31
C ARG A 133 -17.48 -0.87 -17.24
N ASN A 134 -18.68 -0.43 -17.63
CA ASN A 134 -19.66 0.08 -16.68
C ASN A 134 -20.18 -1.03 -15.76
N LYS A 135 -20.42 -2.24 -16.29
CA LYS A 135 -20.76 -3.43 -15.48
C LYS A 135 -19.66 -3.76 -14.49
N LEU A 136 -18.39 -3.74 -14.92
CA LEU A 136 -17.25 -3.96 -14.02
C LEU A 136 -17.24 -2.96 -12.87
N ILE A 137 -17.45 -1.67 -13.15
CA ILE A 137 -17.50 -0.64 -12.12
C ILE A 137 -18.65 -0.92 -11.15
N VAL A 138 -19.84 -1.27 -11.64
CA VAL A 138 -21.00 -1.61 -10.79
C VAL A 138 -20.73 -2.81 -9.89
N PHE A 139 -20.14 -3.89 -10.41
CA PHE A 139 -19.81 -5.05 -9.58
C PHE A 139 -18.72 -4.74 -8.56
N LEU A 140 -17.71 -3.94 -8.92
CA LEU A 140 -16.66 -3.52 -8.00
C LEU A 140 -17.22 -2.62 -6.88
N THR A 141 -18.09 -1.67 -7.20
CA THR A 141 -18.73 -0.83 -6.18
C THR A 141 -19.66 -1.64 -5.30
N LEU A 142 -20.35 -2.66 -5.81
CA LEU A 142 -21.14 -3.60 -5.01
C LEU A 142 -20.26 -4.45 -4.08
N ILE A 143 -19.13 -4.98 -4.54
CA ILE A 143 -18.19 -5.76 -3.71
C ILE A 143 -17.62 -4.91 -2.58
N VAL A 144 -17.13 -3.70 -2.91
CA VAL A 144 -16.57 -2.79 -1.91
C VAL A 144 -17.66 -2.27 -0.98
N GLY A 145 -18.82 -1.89 -1.52
CA GLY A 145 -19.96 -1.38 -0.75
C GLY A 145 -20.54 -2.41 0.22
N SER A 146 -20.70 -3.66 -0.20
CA SER A 146 -21.12 -4.75 0.70
C SER A 146 -20.09 -5.05 1.79
N SER A 147 -18.80 -4.96 1.47
CA SER A 147 -17.71 -5.12 2.45
C SER A 147 -17.73 -4.00 3.50
N ILE A 148 -17.89 -2.74 3.06
CA ILE A 148 -18.01 -1.59 3.96
C ILE A 148 -19.29 -1.68 4.79
N ALA A 149 -20.41 -2.06 4.19
CA ALA A 149 -21.67 -2.24 4.91
C ALA A 149 -21.53 -3.30 6.01
N THR A 150 -20.78 -4.38 5.77
CA THR A 150 -20.47 -5.41 6.78
C THR A 150 -19.67 -4.82 7.94
N ALA A 151 -18.64 -4.03 7.63
CA ALA A 151 -17.81 -3.36 8.64
C ALA A 151 -18.59 -2.32 9.45
N VAL A 152 -19.48 -1.55 8.83
CA VAL A 152 -20.36 -0.58 9.51
C VAL A 152 -21.39 -1.30 10.37
N TYR A 153 -21.97 -2.39 9.87
CA TYR A 153 -22.94 -3.19 10.61
C TYR A 153 -22.32 -3.78 11.88
N TRP A 154 -21.06 -4.24 11.81
CA TRP A 154 -20.28 -4.69 12.96
C TRP A 154 -20.19 -3.63 14.08
N VAL A 155 -20.04 -2.36 13.72
CA VAL A 155 -19.94 -1.26 14.69
C VAL A 155 -21.30 -0.85 15.25
N LEU A 156 -22.37 -0.89 14.43
CA LEU A 156 -23.67 -0.33 14.79
C LEU A 156 -24.66 -1.35 15.39
N SER A 157 -24.56 -2.63 15.04
CA SER A 157 -25.58 -3.62 15.39
C SER A 157 -24.97 -4.97 15.77
N GLN A 158 -25.44 -5.54 16.88
CA GLN A 158 -25.04 -6.86 17.38
C GLN A 158 -25.87 -8.01 16.75
N GLY A 159 -26.74 -7.70 15.78
CA GLY A 159 -27.55 -8.72 15.11
C GLY A 159 -26.72 -9.56 14.13
N TRP A 160 -27.22 -10.75 13.77
CA TRP A 160 -26.55 -11.63 12.79
C TRP A 160 -27.05 -11.43 11.35
N ILE A 161 -28.22 -10.80 11.20
CA ILE A 161 -28.98 -10.70 9.95
C ILE A 161 -28.23 -9.85 8.91
N GLY A 162 -27.59 -8.76 9.35
CA GLY A 162 -26.84 -7.89 8.44
C GLY A 162 -25.67 -8.62 7.76
N TYR A 163 -24.96 -9.51 8.48
CA TYR A 163 -23.87 -10.30 7.90
C TYR A 163 -24.34 -11.24 6.79
N ILE A 164 -25.55 -11.80 6.93
CA ILE A 164 -26.13 -12.65 5.89
C ILE A 164 -26.49 -11.82 4.68
N VAL A 165 -27.16 -10.68 4.88
CA VAL A 165 -27.58 -9.80 3.77
C VAL A 165 -26.37 -9.30 3.00
N THR A 166 -25.37 -8.74 3.70
CA THR A 166 -24.16 -8.23 3.05
C THR A 166 -23.31 -9.35 2.43
N GLY A 167 -23.24 -10.51 3.08
CA GLY A 167 -22.55 -11.70 2.56
C GLY A 167 -23.18 -12.24 1.27
N VAL A 168 -24.51 -12.27 1.19
CA VAL A 168 -25.23 -12.67 -0.03
C VAL A 168 -25.01 -11.66 -1.15
N ILE A 169 -25.06 -10.35 -0.86
CA ILE A 169 -24.76 -9.30 -1.85
C ILE A 169 -23.33 -9.43 -2.36
N TRP A 170 -22.35 -9.63 -1.47
CA TRP A 170 -20.95 -9.83 -1.83
C TRP A 170 -20.76 -11.07 -2.71
N PHE A 171 -21.38 -12.19 -2.34
CA PHE A 171 -21.30 -13.45 -3.09
C PHE A 171 -21.95 -13.29 -4.48
N ALA A 172 -23.14 -12.70 -4.55
CA ALA A 172 -23.85 -12.45 -5.79
C ALA A 172 -23.09 -11.49 -6.71
N ALA A 173 -22.46 -10.45 -6.17
CA ALA A 173 -21.64 -9.51 -6.94
C ALA A 173 -20.37 -10.18 -7.47
N THR A 174 -19.71 -11.03 -6.67
CA THR A 174 -18.52 -11.79 -7.08
C THR A 174 -18.85 -12.83 -8.15
N LEU A 175 -19.96 -13.55 -7.98
CA LEU A 175 -20.47 -14.51 -8.97
C LEU A 175 -20.91 -13.81 -10.26
N GLY A 176 -21.65 -12.70 -10.14
CA GLY A 176 -22.09 -11.88 -11.26
C GLY A 176 -20.91 -11.37 -12.08
N LEU A 177 -19.85 -10.92 -11.42
CA LEU A 177 -18.60 -10.50 -12.08
C LEU A 177 -17.95 -11.67 -12.85
N GLN A 178 -17.93 -12.88 -12.28
CA GLN A 178 -17.37 -14.06 -12.93
C GLN A 178 -18.19 -14.52 -14.17
N LEU A 179 -19.51 -14.42 -14.10
CA LEU A 179 -20.40 -14.91 -15.17
C LEU A 179 -20.59 -13.90 -16.31
N THR A 180 -20.63 -12.61 -16.00
CA THR A 180 -20.98 -11.57 -16.98
C THR A 180 -19.78 -11.02 -17.74
N LEU A 181 -18.59 -11.01 -17.13
CA LEU A 181 -17.40 -10.41 -17.74
C LEU A 181 -16.42 -11.46 -18.22
N LYS A 182 -16.06 -11.38 -19.50
CA LYS A 182 -14.99 -12.21 -20.06
C LYS A 182 -13.64 -11.74 -19.51
N GLN A 183 -12.81 -12.69 -19.10
CA GLN A 183 -11.47 -12.38 -18.61
C GLN A 183 -10.60 -11.84 -19.75
N ALA A 184 -10.22 -10.56 -19.67
CA ALA A 184 -9.52 -9.87 -20.75
C ALA A 184 -8.02 -10.21 -20.81
N LYS A 185 -7.38 -10.49 -19.67
CA LYS A 185 -5.93 -10.84 -19.62
C LYS A 185 -5.68 -12.15 -18.85
N LYS A 186 -5.15 -13.16 -19.54
CA LYS A 186 -4.50 -14.30 -18.85
C LYS A 186 -3.11 -13.87 -18.37
N PRO A 187 -2.66 -14.30 -17.18
CA PRO A 187 -1.38 -13.88 -16.63
C PRO A 187 -0.26 -14.61 -17.39
N LYS A 188 0.76 -13.88 -17.84
CA LYS A 188 1.91 -14.48 -18.57
C LYS A 188 2.87 -15.22 -17.63
N LEU A 189 2.96 -14.82 -16.36
CA LEU A 189 3.74 -15.49 -15.30
C LEU A 189 3.10 -15.18 -13.93
N TRP A 190 3.01 -16.17 -13.04
CA TRP A 190 2.48 -16.06 -11.66
C TRP A 190 1.12 -15.35 -11.54
N GLY A 191 0.06 -16.04 -11.98
CA GLY A 191 -1.32 -15.59 -11.79
C GLY A 191 -1.88 -15.95 -10.42
N VAL A 192 -2.68 -15.06 -9.85
CA VAL A 192 -3.46 -15.36 -8.65
C VAL A 192 -4.47 -16.49 -8.98
N PRO A 193 -4.48 -17.61 -8.23
CA PRO A 193 -5.49 -18.65 -8.41
C PRO A 193 -6.87 -18.13 -7.99
N LEU A 194 -7.94 -18.64 -8.61
CA LEU A 194 -9.33 -18.35 -8.22
C LEU A 194 -9.76 -16.87 -8.34
N VAL A 195 -9.28 -16.12 -9.34
CA VAL A 195 -9.84 -14.79 -9.65
C VAL A 195 -11.26 -14.97 -10.24
N PRO A 196 -12.30 -14.30 -9.71
CA PRO A 196 -12.27 -13.12 -8.83
C PRO A 196 -12.45 -13.38 -7.31
N TRP A 197 -12.70 -14.61 -6.89
CA TRP A 197 -13.01 -14.96 -5.50
C TRP A 197 -11.91 -14.60 -4.51
N LEU A 198 -10.66 -14.96 -4.79
CA LEU A 198 -9.57 -14.74 -3.84
C LEU A 198 -9.28 -13.24 -3.60
N PRO A 199 -9.14 -12.40 -4.65
CA PRO A 199 -9.06 -10.95 -4.46
C PRO A 199 -10.31 -10.33 -3.81
N SER A 200 -11.52 -10.80 -4.16
CA SER A 200 -12.77 -10.30 -3.57
C SER A 200 -12.85 -10.61 -2.07
N ALA A 201 -12.45 -11.81 -1.65
CA ALA A 201 -12.42 -12.21 -0.25
C ALA A 201 -11.37 -11.41 0.54
N SER A 202 -10.20 -11.16 -0.06
CA SER A 202 -9.18 -10.30 0.53
C SER A 202 -9.73 -8.91 0.84
N ILE A 203 -10.47 -8.29 -0.08
CA ILE A 203 -11.14 -6.99 0.16
C ILE A 203 -12.10 -7.10 1.35
N ALA A 204 -12.96 -8.12 1.37
CA ALA A 204 -13.95 -8.29 2.44
C ALA A 204 -13.30 -8.44 3.81
N PHE A 205 -12.29 -9.31 3.94
CA PHE A 205 -11.58 -9.50 5.21
C PHE A 205 -10.81 -8.27 5.64
N ASN A 206 -10.09 -7.61 4.72
CA ASN A 206 -9.33 -6.41 5.07
C ASN A 206 -10.24 -5.28 5.55
N VAL A 207 -11.38 -5.06 4.87
CA VAL A 207 -12.36 -4.02 5.24
C VAL A 207 -13.08 -4.38 6.55
N PHE A 208 -13.37 -5.65 6.79
CA PHE A 208 -13.95 -6.10 8.05
C PHE A 208 -13.02 -5.86 9.24
N ILE A 209 -11.75 -6.25 9.12
CA ILE A 209 -10.73 -6.00 10.16
C ILE A 209 -10.54 -4.50 10.36
N LEU A 210 -10.56 -3.72 9.27
CA LEU A 210 -10.48 -2.26 9.34
C LEU A 210 -11.63 -1.69 10.20
N GLY A 211 -12.86 -2.20 10.06
CA GLY A 211 -14.01 -1.83 10.89
C GLY A 211 -13.92 -2.22 12.36
N SER A 212 -12.95 -3.08 12.74
CA SER A 212 -12.71 -3.47 14.13
C SER A 212 -11.69 -2.57 14.84
N ILE A 213 -11.05 -1.64 14.13
CA ILE A 213 -10.07 -0.70 14.69
C ILE A 213 -10.79 0.50 15.33
N ASP A 214 -10.18 1.08 16.37
CA ASP A 214 -10.74 2.19 17.12
C ASP A 214 -10.89 3.48 16.30
N VAL A 215 -11.99 4.20 16.54
CA VAL A 215 -12.33 5.48 15.85
C VAL A 215 -11.23 6.55 16.03
N PRO A 216 -10.61 6.73 17.22
CA PRO A 216 -9.51 7.69 17.37
C PRO A 216 -8.33 7.43 16.42
N SER A 217 -7.99 6.18 16.16
CA SER A 217 -6.93 5.81 15.19
C SER A 217 -7.29 6.22 13.76
N PHE A 218 -8.57 6.11 13.37
CA PHE A 218 -9.03 6.62 12.07
C PHE A 218 -8.90 8.14 11.94
N ILE A 219 -9.23 8.88 12.99
CA ILE A 219 -9.11 10.35 12.98
C ILE A 219 -7.64 10.75 12.81
N ARG A 220 -6.73 10.11 13.57
CA ARG A 220 -5.27 10.36 13.45
C ARG A 220 -4.77 10.05 12.04
N PHE A 221 -5.18 8.91 11.49
CA PHE A 221 -4.83 8.50 10.12
C PHE A 221 -5.35 9.50 9.08
N ALA A 222 -6.59 9.98 9.23
CA ALA A 222 -7.19 10.95 8.34
C ALA A 222 -6.46 12.30 8.38
N ILE A 223 -6.06 12.78 9.56
CA ILE A 223 -5.28 14.01 9.71
C ILE A 223 -3.94 13.89 9.00
N TRP A 224 -3.18 12.80 9.25
CA TRP A 224 -1.88 12.58 8.59
C TRP A 224 -2.02 12.46 7.08
N THR A 225 -3.04 11.75 6.62
CA THR A 225 -3.35 11.62 5.18
C THR A 225 -3.69 12.97 4.57
N LEU A 226 -4.46 13.80 5.26
CA LEU A 226 -4.80 15.16 4.81
C LEU A 226 -3.55 16.03 4.70
N VAL A 227 -2.67 16.02 5.70
CA VAL A 227 -1.41 16.76 5.68
C VAL A 227 -0.54 16.33 4.50
N LEU A 228 -0.40 15.03 4.27
CA LEU A 228 0.35 14.49 3.13
C LEU A 228 -0.30 14.87 1.79
N LEU A 229 -1.62 14.89 1.72
CA LEU A 229 -2.37 15.26 0.51
C LEU A 229 -2.25 16.76 0.21
N VAL A 230 -2.25 17.61 1.22
CA VAL A 230 -1.97 19.05 1.09
C VAL A 230 -0.54 19.23 0.57
N TYR A 231 0.45 18.58 1.17
CA TYR A 231 1.82 18.60 0.66
C TYR A 231 1.90 18.13 -0.80
N TYR A 232 1.19 17.05 -1.13
CA TYR A 232 1.14 16.53 -2.49
C TYR A 232 0.57 17.55 -3.48
N ILE A 233 -0.58 18.18 -3.19
CA ILE A 233 -1.21 19.14 -4.10
C ILE A 233 -0.37 20.41 -4.27
N PHE A 234 0.14 20.97 -3.18
CA PHE A 234 0.82 22.27 -3.24
C PHE A 234 2.27 22.15 -3.71
N VAL A 235 3.00 21.12 -3.29
CA VAL A 235 4.43 20.98 -3.58
C VAL A 235 4.67 19.93 -4.64
N ALA A 236 4.23 18.68 -4.40
CA ALA A 236 4.61 17.57 -5.27
C ALA A 236 3.98 17.65 -6.66
N LEU A 237 2.71 18.09 -6.76
CA LEU A 237 1.98 18.17 -8.02
C LEU A 237 2.57 19.28 -8.90
N HIS A 238 2.79 20.47 -8.34
CA HIS A 238 3.41 21.58 -9.06
C HIS A 238 4.83 21.21 -9.51
N ALA A 239 5.65 20.64 -8.63
CA ALA A 239 6.99 20.19 -8.98
C ALA A 239 6.98 19.10 -10.07
N SER A 240 6.03 18.15 -10.01
CA SER A 240 5.89 17.12 -11.05
C SER A 240 5.40 17.68 -12.40
N TYR A 241 4.51 18.68 -12.37
CA TYR A 241 3.99 19.33 -13.57
C TYR A 241 5.05 20.21 -14.24
N ASP A 242 5.79 20.98 -13.45
CA ASP A 242 6.88 21.82 -13.94
C ASP A 242 8.00 20.97 -14.56
N ALA A 243 8.35 19.84 -13.93
CA ALA A 243 9.33 18.89 -14.48
C ALA A 243 8.87 18.22 -15.78
N ALA A 244 7.59 17.85 -15.89
CA ALA A 244 7.03 17.32 -17.13
C ALA A 244 7.11 18.36 -18.27
N ARG A 245 6.76 19.62 -17.97
CA ARG A 245 6.82 20.72 -18.94
C ARG A 245 8.24 21.06 -19.40
N GLU A 246 9.24 20.94 -18.52
CA GLU A 246 10.65 21.09 -18.89
C GLU A 246 11.09 19.97 -19.84
N THR A 247 10.69 18.73 -19.58
CA THR A 247 11.00 17.59 -20.45
C THR A 247 10.42 17.80 -21.86
N ASP A 248 9.15 18.18 -21.95
CA ASP A 248 8.48 18.47 -23.24
C ASP A 248 9.17 19.62 -24.00
N ARG A 249 9.65 20.65 -23.28
CA ARG A 249 10.38 21.78 -23.88
C ARG A 249 11.73 21.37 -24.44
N VAL A 250 12.48 20.53 -23.72
CA VAL A 250 13.79 20.03 -24.17
C VAL A 250 13.62 19.12 -25.39
N GLU A 251 12.60 18.24 -25.41
CA GLU A 251 12.30 17.40 -26.57
C GLU A 251 11.89 18.24 -27.80
N ALA A 252 11.09 19.28 -27.60
CA ALA A 252 10.72 20.22 -28.66
C ALA A 252 11.94 20.95 -29.23
N GLN A 253 12.85 21.42 -28.37
CA GLN A 253 14.10 22.08 -28.78
C GLN A 253 15.06 21.13 -29.51
N ALA A 254 15.20 19.89 -29.04
CA ALA A 254 16.03 18.86 -29.68
C ALA A 254 15.48 18.47 -31.07
N SER A 255 14.16 18.40 -31.20
CA SER A 255 13.49 18.14 -32.48
C SER A 255 13.68 19.28 -33.47
N GLN A 256 13.60 20.53 -33.01
CA GLN A 256 13.86 21.71 -33.84
C GLN A 256 15.33 21.82 -34.28
N ALA A 257 16.27 21.55 -33.37
CA ALA A 257 17.69 21.52 -33.70
C ALA A 257 18.02 20.44 -34.74
N SER A 258 17.45 19.24 -34.60
CA SER A 258 17.63 18.15 -35.56
C SER A 258 17.04 18.47 -36.94
N GLN A 259 15.89 19.16 -37.00
CA GLN A 259 15.30 19.60 -38.27
C GLN A 259 16.15 20.69 -38.94
N ALA A 260 16.70 21.63 -38.18
CA ALA A 260 17.58 22.67 -38.70
C ALA A 260 18.88 22.07 -39.28
N THR A 261 19.53 21.15 -38.56
CA THR A 261 20.72 20.46 -39.05
C THR A 261 20.46 19.61 -40.30
N ASN A 262 19.30 18.96 -40.40
CA ASN A 262 18.91 18.19 -41.60
C ASN A 262 18.61 19.10 -42.81
N MET A 263 18.11 20.32 -42.60
CA MET A 263 17.94 21.30 -43.67
C MET A 263 19.28 21.84 -44.19
N GLU A 264 20.25 22.05 -43.31
CA GLU A 264 21.61 22.51 -43.69
C GLU A 264 22.44 21.40 -44.37
N ALA A 265 22.26 20.14 -43.98
CA ALA A 265 22.94 19.00 -44.60
C ALA A 265 22.35 18.57 -45.96
N GLY A 266 21.12 18.99 -46.27
CA GLY A 266 20.43 18.70 -47.54
C GLY A 266 20.73 19.70 -48.67
N THR A 267 21.57 20.72 -48.42
CA THR A 267 21.94 21.76 -49.38
C THR A 267 23.41 21.66 -49.80
N SER A 268 23.92 20.44 -50.03
CA SER A 268 25.23 20.19 -50.68
C SER A 268 25.05 19.63 -52.07
#